data_AF-U2QKP8-F1
#
_entry.id   AF-U2QKP8-F1
#
_cell.length_a   1.000
_cell.length_b   1.000
_cell.length_c   1.000
_cell.angle_alpha   90.00
_cell.angle_beta   90.00
_cell.angle_gamma   90.00
#
_symmetry.space_group_name_H-M   'P 1'
#
loop_
_entity.id
_entity.type
_entity.pdbx_description
1 polymer ?
#
loop_
_entity_poly.entity_id
_entity_poly.type
_entity_poly.pdbx_seq_one_letter_code
_entity_poly.pdbx_strand_id
1 'polypeptide(L)'
;MNWSKIKTMFIYLFIALNVMLLGFYVYTVYKNKVEIVQEKEVIERAMKNDGIKIEENQPKKENLGYINVTGSNFKDIKKETSGLKLEVETVDKYSKLKGTLDTAITNIDKNNYRAELDTFLAEKYKAGNHYMFSNYDVTEKTVTYEQVIDGVRVFDNKNARLVFKVEANGDIKSFEQTAVTNIRKDKNETLVTQSQAINRLYHEDLIPKESRVKATLGYYTYISQTENQVLIPTWCVEIISKNDVVKKYYVDAIELNILNKGN
;
A
#
# COMPACT_ATOMS: atom_id res chain seq x y z
N MET A 1 -17.86 -19.26 -61.80
CA MET A 1 -17.80 -19.47 -60.33
C MET A 1 -18.76 -18.49 -59.65
N ASN A 2 -19.72 -18.97 -58.86
CA ASN A 2 -20.75 -18.12 -58.26
C ASN A 2 -20.20 -17.33 -57.05
N TRP A 3 -19.45 -16.26 -57.33
CA TRP A 3 -18.81 -15.38 -56.35
C TRP A 3 -19.76 -14.84 -55.27
N SER A 4 -21.00 -14.55 -55.65
CA SER A 4 -22.05 -14.13 -54.71
C SER A 4 -22.39 -15.22 -53.68
N LYS A 5 -22.50 -16.49 -54.12
CA LYS A 5 -22.82 -17.63 -53.24
C LYS A 5 -21.69 -17.91 -52.24
N ILE A 6 -20.43 -17.76 -52.66
CA ILE A 6 -19.26 -17.92 -51.79
C ILE A 6 -19.24 -16.82 -50.71
N LYS A 7 -19.48 -15.55 -51.06
CA LYS A 7 -19.59 -14.46 -50.08
C LYS A 7 -20.68 -14.70 -49.03
N THR A 8 -21.87 -15.12 -49.46
CA THR A 8 -22.97 -15.42 -48.54
C THR A 8 -22.63 -16.59 -47.61
N MET A 9 -21.97 -17.64 -48.13
CA MET A 9 -21.50 -18.77 -47.31
C MET A 9 -20.49 -18.32 -46.24
N PHE A 10 -19.55 -17.44 -46.59
CA PHE A 10 -18.59 -16.89 -45.63
C PHE A 10 -19.25 -16.04 -44.53
N ILE A 11 -20.30 -15.28 -44.88
CA ILE A 11 -21.08 -14.51 -43.88
C ILE A 11 -21.75 -15.46 -42.87
N TYR A 12 -22.40 -16.52 -43.34
CA TYR A 12 -23.03 -17.51 -42.44
C TYR A 12 -22.01 -18.23 -41.56
N LEU A 13 -20.85 -18.61 -42.12
CA LEU A 13 -19.77 -19.22 -41.36
C LEU A 13 -19.23 -18.28 -40.28
N PHE A 14 -19.03 -17.00 -40.62
CA PHE A 14 -18.58 -15.99 -39.67
C PHE A 14 -19.59 -15.80 -38.53
N ILE A 15 -20.88 -15.74 -38.83
CA ILE A 15 -21.93 -15.62 -37.81
C ILE A 15 -21.93 -16.87 -36.91
N ALA A 16 -21.88 -18.08 -37.47
CA ALA A 16 -21.83 -19.32 -36.70
C ALA A 16 -20.62 -19.37 -35.75
N LEU A 17 -19.44 -18.95 -36.23
CA LEU A 17 -18.23 -18.85 -35.42
C LEU A 17 -18.39 -17.84 -34.27
N ASN A 18 -18.96 -16.66 -34.55
CA ASN A 18 -19.17 -15.63 -33.52
C ASN A 18 -20.17 -16.09 -32.45
N VAL A 19 -21.24 -16.80 -32.83
CA VAL A 19 -22.19 -17.38 -31.86
C VAL A 19 -21.51 -18.42 -30.98
N MET A 20 -20.67 -19.28 -31.56
CA MET A 20 -19.90 -20.27 -30.80
C MET A 20 -18.92 -19.60 -29.82
N LEU A 21 -18.18 -18.58 -30.28
CA LEU A 21 -17.27 -17.78 -29.46
C LEU A 21 -17.99 -17.09 -28.31
N LEU A 22 -19.16 -16.49 -28.57
CA LEU A 22 -19.99 -15.86 -27.54
C LEU A 22 -20.48 -16.90 -26.52
N GLY A 23 -20.88 -18.09 -26.98
CA GLY A 23 -21.27 -19.21 -26.11
C GLY A 23 -20.12 -19.64 -25.19
N PHE A 24 -18.92 -19.84 -25.73
CA PHE A 24 -17.73 -20.15 -24.93
C PHE A 24 -17.37 -19.05 -23.95
N TYR A 25 -17.47 -17.78 -24.37
CA TYR A 25 -17.22 -16.64 -23.51
C TYR A 25 -18.19 -16.62 -22.32
N VAL A 26 -19.50 -16.73 -22.57
CA VAL A 26 -20.51 -16.74 -21.51
C VAL A 26 -20.33 -17.94 -20.58
N TYR A 27 -20.09 -19.13 -21.12
CA TYR A 27 -19.84 -20.33 -20.33
C TYR A 27 -18.60 -20.18 -19.43
N THR A 28 -17.49 -19.69 -19.99
CA THR A 28 -16.25 -19.47 -19.24
C THR A 28 -16.44 -18.43 -18.14
N VAL A 29 -17.11 -17.31 -18.43
CA VAL A 29 -17.43 -16.28 -17.43
C VAL A 29 -18.32 -16.83 -16.32
N TYR A 30 -19.36 -17.61 -16.67
CA TYR A 30 -20.26 -18.20 -15.68
C TYR A 30 -19.54 -19.23 -14.80
N LYS A 31 -18.81 -20.17 -15.42
CA LYS A 31 -18.05 -21.20 -14.71
C LYS A 31 -17.04 -20.59 -13.74
N ASN A 32 -16.25 -19.61 -14.20
CA ASN A 32 -15.28 -18.93 -13.36
C ASN A 32 -15.95 -18.23 -12.16
N LYS A 33 -17.11 -17.57 -12.37
CA LYS A 33 -17.86 -16.95 -11.26
C LYS A 33 -18.33 -17.98 -10.23
N VAL A 34 -18.85 -19.13 -10.66
CA VAL A 34 -19.33 -20.18 -9.75
C VAL A 34 -18.18 -20.80 -8.96
N GLU A 35 -17.07 -21.13 -9.63
CA GLU A 35 -15.88 -21.69 -8.97
C GLU A 35 -15.28 -20.71 -7.94
N ILE A 36 -15.17 -19.42 -8.30
CA ILE A 36 -14.70 -18.37 -7.38
C ILE A 36 -15.59 -18.25 -6.13
N VAL A 37 -16.92 -18.35 -6.29
CA VAL A 37 -17.86 -18.27 -5.15
C VAL A 37 -17.73 -19.48 -4.23
N GLN A 38 -17.64 -20.70 -4.80
CA GLN A 38 -17.49 -21.92 -4.01
C GLN A 38 -16.15 -21.96 -3.27
N GLU A 39 -15.04 -21.60 -3.94
CA GLU A 39 -13.73 -21.53 -3.33
C GLU A 39 -13.69 -20.51 -2.18
N LYS A 40 -14.29 -19.34 -2.39
CA LYS A 40 -14.44 -18.32 -1.35
C LYS A 40 -15.13 -18.86 -0.09
N GLU A 41 -16.29 -19.49 -0.23
CA GLU A 41 -17.04 -20.02 0.92
C GLU A 41 -16.30 -21.14 1.66
N VAL A 42 -15.52 -21.95 0.95
CA VAL A 42 -14.69 -23.01 1.54
C VAL A 42 -13.54 -22.40 2.34
N ILE A 43 -12.84 -21.42 1.76
CA ILE A 43 -11.74 -20.71 2.43
C ILE A 43 -12.24 -19.97 3.68
N GLU A 44 -13.35 -19.23 3.59
CA GLU A 44 -13.90 -18.49 4.74
C GLU A 44 -14.29 -19.43 5.89
N ARG A 45 -14.87 -20.60 5.57
CA ARG A 45 -15.16 -21.63 6.57
C ARG A 45 -13.89 -22.21 7.19
N ALA A 46 -12.88 -22.50 6.38
CA ALA A 46 -11.60 -23.01 6.85
C ALA A 46 -10.90 -22.01 7.78
N MET A 47 -10.83 -20.73 7.38
CA MET A 47 -10.29 -19.65 8.20
C MET A 47 -11.00 -19.52 9.55
N LYS A 48 -12.34 -19.62 9.55
CA LYS A 48 -13.14 -19.60 10.77
C LYS A 48 -12.83 -20.79 11.68
N ASN A 49 -12.68 -21.99 11.12
CA ASN A 49 -12.31 -23.20 11.87
C ASN A 49 -10.90 -23.10 12.46
N ASP A 50 -10.00 -22.42 11.75
CA ASP A 50 -8.64 -22.13 12.21
C ASP A 50 -8.57 -20.97 13.21
N GLY A 51 -9.71 -20.42 13.63
CA GLY A 51 -9.78 -19.36 14.64
C GLY A 51 -9.27 -18.01 14.16
N ILE A 52 -9.17 -17.80 12.84
CA ILE A 52 -8.69 -16.55 12.25
C ILE A 52 -9.82 -15.51 12.30
N LYS A 53 -9.52 -14.35 12.91
CA LYS A 53 -10.48 -13.23 13.02
C LYS A 53 -10.11 -12.14 12.02
N ILE A 54 -11.02 -11.86 11.09
CA ILE A 54 -10.84 -10.80 10.11
C ILE A 54 -11.49 -9.52 10.66
N GLU A 55 -10.72 -8.44 10.71
CA GLU A 55 -11.23 -7.11 11.06
C GLU A 55 -11.73 -6.40 9.80
N GLU A 56 -13.03 -6.10 9.77
CA GLU A 56 -13.61 -5.20 8.79
C GLU A 56 -13.25 -3.77 9.17
N ASN A 57 -12.49 -3.07 8.32
CA ASN A 57 -12.03 -1.74 8.73
C ASN A 57 -11.82 -0.73 7.61
N GLN A 58 -12.43 -0.91 6.43
CA GLN A 58 -12.28 0.08 5.36
C GLN A 58 -13.59 0.53 4.72
N PRO A 59 -13.86 1.85 4.63
CA PRO A 59 -14.77 2.35 3.63
C PRO A 59 -14.20 1.99 2.24
N LYS A 60 -15.07 1.56 1.33
CA LYS A 60 -14.67 1.25 -0.04
C LYS A 60 -14.07 2.50 -0.69
N LYS A 61 -12.74 2.57 -0.79
CA LYS A 61 -12.10 3.43 -1.80
C LYS A 61 -12.19 2.68 -3.11
N GLU A 62 -13.25 2.96 -3.83
CA GLU A 62 -13.47 2.40 -5.15
C GLU A 62 -12.56 3.17 -6.12
N ASN A 63 -11.72 2.45 -6.87
CA ASN A 63 -11.00 2.92 -8.06
C ASN A 63 -9.69 3.69 -7.79
N LEU A 64 -8.61 2.97 -7.46
CA LEU A 64 -7.23 3.46 -7.55
C LEU A 64 -6.57 2.93 -8.83
N GLY A 65 -5.54 3.61 -9.31
CA GLY A 65 -4.76 3.21 -10.48
C GLY A 65 -3.26 3.31 -10.22
N TYR A 66 -2.45 3.02 -11.24
CA TYR A 66 -1.01 3.21 -11.16
C TYR A 66 -0.66 4.69 -10.94
N ILE A 67 0.36 4.97 -10.12
CA ILE A 67 0.88 6.32 -9.97
C ILE A 67 2.39 6.34 -10.20
N ASN A 68 2.83 7.32 -10.98
CA ASN A 68 4.23 7.63 -11.18
C ASN A 68 4.61 8.80 -10.28
N VAL A 69 5.67 8.64 -9.51
CA VAL A 69 6.17 9.67 -8.59
C VAL A 69 7.68 9.82 -8.73
N THR A 70 8.21 10.98 -8.32
CA THR A 70 9.64 11.27 -8.32
C THR A 70 10.10 11.59 -6.90
N GLY A 71 11.31 11.17 -6.50
CA GLY A 71 11.90 11.58 -5.24
C GLY A 71 12.07 13.11 -5.15
N SER A 72 11.68 13.69 -4.02
CA SER A 72 11.84 15.12 -3.75
C SER A 72 13.32 15.50 -3.63
N ASN A 73 13.66 16.69 -4.13
CA ASN A 73 14.99 17.27 -3.98
C ASN A 73 15.05 18.39 -2.91
N PHE A 74 13.90 18.77 -2.33
CA PHE A 74 13.74 19.81 -1.32
C PHE A 74 14.40 21.17 -1.67
N LYS A 75 14.54 21.51 -2.96
CA LYS A 75 15.27 22.73 -3.40
C LYS A 75 14.69 24.03 -2.83
N ASP A 76 13.37 24.10 -2.67
CA ASP A 76 12.66 25.32 -2.25
C ASP A 76 12.34 25.36 -0.75
N ILE A 77 12.93 24.47 0.06
CA ILE A 77 12.64 24.43 1.50
C ILE A 77 13.31 25.61 2.23
N LYS A 78 12.56 26.24 3.14
CA LYS A 78 13.12 27.24 4.05
C LYS A 78 14.00 26.53 5.08
N LYS A 79 15.32 26.74 4.98
CA LYS A 79 16.32 26.06 5.83
C LYS A 79 16.22 26.40 7.31
N GLU A 80 15.63 27.53 7.65
CA GLU A 80 15.38 27.93 9.03
C GLU A 80 13.91 28.32 9.18
N THR A 81 13.25 27.66 10.13
CA THR A 81 11.91 27.99 10.62
C THR A 81 12.02 28.09 12.14
N SER A 82 11.23 28.94 12.79
CA SER A 82 11.35 29.18 14.24
C SER A 82 11.42 27.88 15.07
N GLY A 83 12.57 27.62 15.69
CA GLY A 83 12.81 26.43 16.52
C GLY A 83 13.27 25.16 15.77
N LEU A 84 13.52 25.24 14.46
CA LEU A 84 13.86 24.10 13.61
C LEU A 84 14.92 24.47 12.55
N LYS A 85 16.02 23.73 12.55
CA LYS A 85 17.07 23.81 11.52
C LYS A 85 16.90 22.66 10.54
N LEU A 86 16.91 22.98 9.25
CA LEU A 86 16.71 22.03 8.16
C LEU A 86 17.92 22.00 7.23
N GLU A 87 18.48 20.80 7.06
CA GLU A 87 19.60 20.53 6.18
C GLU A 87 19.18 19.57 5.06
N VAL A 88 19.57 19.89 3.83
CA VAL A 88 19.29 19.04 2.67
C VAL A 88 20.55 18.24 2.37
N GLU A 89 20.44 16.91 2.46
CA GLU A 89 21.46 15.97 2.02
C GLU A 89 21.05 15.38 0.68
N THR A 90 21.83 15.63 -0.37
CA THR A 90 21.60 15.02 -1.68
C THR A 90 22.12 13.59 -1.67
N VAL A 91 21.24 12.63 -1.94
CA VAL A 91 21.55 11.21 -2.12
C VAL A 91 21.33 10.86 -3.59
N ASP A 92 22.39 11.00 -4.39
CA ASP A 92 22.36 10.82 -5.84
C ASP A 92 21.34 11.76 -6.54
N LYS A 93 20.21 11.25 -7.02
CA LYS A 93 19.17 12.03 -7.73
C LYS A 93 17.98 12.46 -6.88
N TYR A 94 17.90 12.05 -5.61
CA TYR A 94 16.90 12.54 -4.67
C TYR A 94 17.59 13.15 -3.44
N SER A 95 16.83 13.83 -2.59
CA SER A 95 17.36 14.42 -1.37
C SER A 95 16.66 13.84 -0.14
N LYS A 96 17.41 13.79 0.95
CA LYS A 96 16.89 13.58 2.29
C LYS A 96 16.97 14.90 3.05
N LEU A 97 15.89 15.26 3.73
CA LEU A 97 15.87 16.42 4.60
C LEU A 97 16.13 15.97 6.04
N LYS A 98 17.13 16.56 6.68
CA LYS A 98 17.43 16.37 8.10
C LYS A 98 16.91 17.56 8.88
N GLY A 99 16.07 17.31 9.85
CA GLY A 99 15.59 18.31 10.79
C GLY A 99 16.23 18.16 12.15
N THR A 100 16.67 19.27 12.73
CA THR A 100 17.18 19.37 14.09
C THR A 100 16.34 20.38 14.87
N LEU A 101 15.75 19.94 15.97
CA LEU A 101 14.87 20.75 16.81
C LEU A 101 15.72 21.52 17.84
N ASP A 102 15.46 22.82 17.99
CA ASP A 102 16.10 23.63 19.02
C ASP A 102 15.60 23.24 20.43
N THR A 103 14.36 22.76 20.52
CA THR A 103 13.76 22.22 21.75
C THR A 103 13.32 20.79 21.50
N ALA A 104 13.88 19.87 22.28
CA ALA A 104 13.53 18.45 22.18
C ALA A 104 12.05 18.20 22.49
N ILE A 105 11.45 17.24 21.79
CA ILE A 105 10.19 16.64 22.24
C ILE A 105 10.59 15.60 23.29
N THR A 106 10.13 15.77 24.53
CA THR A 106 10.64 15.01 25.68
C THR A 106 9.68 13.91 26.11
N ASN A 107 10.20 12.95 26.88
CA ASN A 107 9.43 11.86 27.50
C ASN A 107 8.70 10.95 26.50
N ILE A 108 9.24 10.73 25.31
CA ILE A 108 8.62 9.85 24.32
C ILE A 108 8.87 8.39 24.67
N ASP A 109 7.79 7.65 24.86
CA ASP A 109 7.78 6.20 25.04
C ASP A 109 6.72 5.54 24.14
N LYS A 110 6.61 4.20 24.23
CA LYS A 110 5.65 3.41 23.42
C LYS A 110 4.18 3.73 23.66
N ASN A 111 3.84 4.47 24.72
CA ASN A 111 2.47 4.74 25.13
C ASN A 111 2.03 6.16 24.74
N ASN A 112 2.96 7.12 24.62
CA ASN A 112 2.63 8.53 24.39
C ASN A 112 3.18 9.13 23.08
N TYR A 113 4.04 8.41 22.34
CA TYR A 113 4.72 8.94 21.15
C TYR A 113 3.78 9.62 20.13
N ARG A 114 2.58 9.06 19.95
CA ARG A 114 1.67 9.47 18.89
C ARG A 114 1.09 10.87 19.11
N ALA A 115 0.65 11.17 20.32
CA ALA A 115 0.01 12.46 20.61
C ALA A 115 0.99 13.62 20.45
N GLU A 116 2.19 13.48 21.00
CA GLU A 116 3.24 14.51 20.95
C GLU A 116 3.74 14.76 19.51
N LEU A 117 3.96 13.67 18.74
CA LEU A 117 4.42 13.79 17.37
C LEU A 117 3.34 14.30 16.42
N ASP A 118 2.08 13.90 16.59
CA ASP A 118 0.97 14.41 15.79
C ASP A 118 0.79 15.93 16.02
N THR A 119 0.89 16.40 17.27
CA THR A 119 0.89 17.83 17.62
C THR A 119 2.07 18.57 16.98
N PHE A 120 3.29 18.03 17.10
CA PHE A 120 4.47 18.62 16.45
C PHE A 120 4.29 18.76 14.93
N LEU A 121 3.77 17.72 14.28
CA LEU A 121 3.54 17.71 12.84
C LEU A 121 2.45 18.68 12.39
N ALA A 122 1.40 18.85 13.18
CA ALA A 122 0.32 19.78 12.90
C ALA A 122 0.73 21.24 13.10
N GLU A 123 1.34 21.55 14.26
CA GLU A 123 1.53 22.93 14.71
C GLU A 123 2.88 23.52 14.31
N LYS A 124 3.98 22.78 14.54
CA LYS A 124 5.34 23.30 14.31
C LYS A 124 5.82 23.03 12.89
N TYR A 125 5.71 21.79 12.43
CA TYR A 125 6.25 21.40 11.12
C TYR A 125 5.28 21.62 9.95
N LYS A 126 3.98 21.71 10.24
CA LYS A 126 2.89 21.89 9.24
C LYS A 126 2.88 20.81 8.16
N ALA A 127 3.18 19.57 8.54
CA ALA A 127 3.16 18.39 7.65
C ALA A 127 2.16 17.31 8.09
N GLY A 128 1.35 17.56 9.14
CA GLY A 128 0.46 16.57 9.74
C GLY A 128 -0.50 15.86 8.78
N ASN A 129 -0.97 16.54 7.73
CA ASN A 129 -1.89 15.94 6.75
C ASN A 129 -1.17 15.13 5.65
N HIS A 130 0.15 15.25 5.53
CA HIS A 130 0.93 14.60 4.48
C HIS A 130 1.59 13.31 4.95
N TYR A 131 1.52 13.00 6.25
CA TYR A 131 2.20 11.86 6.86
C TYR A 131 1.29 11.19 7.88
N MET A 132 1.24 9.86 7.90
CA MET A 132 0.44 9.09 8.84
C MET A 132 1.32 8.09 9.59
N PHE A 133 1.08 7.96 10.89
CA PHE A 133 1.84 7.05 11.76
C PHE A 133 1.86 5.60 11.22
N SER A 134 3.05 5.02 11.07
CA SER A 134 3.23 3.63 10.61
C SER A 134 3.62 2.69 11.74
N ASN A 135 4.76 2.94 12.39
CA ASN A 135 5.25 2.09 13.49
C ASN A 135 6.14 2.86 14.46
N TYR A 136 6.32 2.27 15.64
CA TYR A 136 7.39 2.60 16.56
C TYR A 136 8.28 1.38 16.73
N ASP A 137 9.52 1.45 16.25
CA ASP A 137 10.51 0.41 16.42
C ASP A 137 11.30 0.68 17.71
N VAL A 138 11.06 -0.15 18.73
CA VAL A 138 11.72 -0.02 20.03
C VAL A 138 13.19 -0.41 19.96
N THR A 139 13.55 -1.32 19.04
CA THR A 139 14.93 -1.82 18.88
C THR A 139 15.79 -0.75 18.21
N GLU A 140 15.32 -0.22 17.08
CA GLU A 140 16.00 0.85 16.35
C GLU A 140 15.79 2.23 16.98
N LYS A 141 14.89 2.34 17.96
CA LYS A 141 14.44 3.59 18.60
C LYS A 141 13.99 4.63 17.58
N THR A 142 13.12 4.23 16.66
CA THR A 142 12.61 5.11 15.60
C THR A 142 11.09 5.12 15.54
N VAL A 143 10.49 6.30 15.38
CA VAL A 143 9.07 6.45 15.07
C VAL A 143 8.93 6.80 13.59
N THR A 144 8.25 5.96 12.81
CA THR A 144 8.08 6.15 11.37
C THR A 144 6.67 6.61 11.03
N TYR A 145 6.59 7.64 10.20
CA TYR A 145 5.39 8.08 9.53
C TYR A 145 5.55 7.89 8.01
N GLU A 146 4.49 7.43 7.35
CA GLU A 146 4.46 7.19 5.91
C GLU A 146 3.71 8.32 5.21
N GLN A 147 4.21 8.73 4.04
CA GLN A 147 3.58 9.78 3.26
C GLN A 147 2.18 9.37 2.79
N VAL A 148 1.28 10.34 2.74
CA VAL A 148 -0.10 10.20 2.27
C VAL A 148 -0.29 11.00 0.99
N ILE A 149 -0.80 10.34 -0.06
CA ILE A 149 -1.14 10.93 -1.35
C ILE A 149 -2.65 10.81 -1.51
N ASP A 150 -3.37 11.94 -1.57
CA ASP A 150 -4.84 11.98 -1.70
C ASP A 150 -5.58 11.11 -0.66
N GLY A 151 -5.11 11.16 0.58
CA GLY A 151 -5.64 10.36 1.68
C GLY A 151 -5.33 8.86 1.57
N VAL A 152 -4.45 8.45 0.65
CA VAL A 152 -3.99 7.07 0.47
C VAL A 152 -2.52 6.98 0.88
N ARG A 153 -2.23 6.10 1.84
CA ARG A 153 -0.89 5.92 2.39
C ARG A 153 0.03 5.23 1.38
N VAL A 154 1.30 5.61 1.36
CA VAL A 154 2.37 4.91 0.65
C VAL A 154 3.13 4.04 1.65
N PHE A 155 2.92 2.73 1.56
CA PHE A 155 3.49 1.76 2.49
C PHE A 155 4.98 1.50 2.22
N ASP A 156 5.75 1.35 3.31
CA ASP A 156 7.14 0.86 3.33
C ASP A 156 8.05 1.45 2.24
N ASN A 157 7.87 2.73 1.94
CA ASN A 157 8.66 3.42 0.93
C ASN A 157 9.71 4.30 1.60
N LYS A 158 10.98 3.92 1.43
CA LYS A 158 12.13 4.66 1.98
C LYS A 158 12.24 6.09 1.45
N ASN A 159 11.63 6.38 0.31
CA ASN A 159 11.62 7.71 -0.33
C ASN A 159 10.37 8.54 0.00
N ALA A 160 9.42 8.00 0.79
CA ALA A 160 8.16 8.64 1.12
C ALA A 160 7.82 8.48 2.62
N ARG A 161 8.75 8.86 3.50
CA ARG A 161 8.60 8.68 4.96
C ARG A 161 9.26 9.78 5.78
N LEU A 162 8.76 9.94 7.00
CA LEU A 162 9.33 10.80 8.02
C LEU A 162 9.69 9.93 9.23
N VAL A 163 10.95 9.96 9.63
CA VAL A 163 11.51 9.08 10.66
C VAL A 163 12.11 9.93 11.77
N PHE A 164 11.52 9.84 12.96
CA PHE A 164 12.05 10.46 14.17
C PHE A 164 13.00 9.51 14.88
N LYS A 165 14.14 10.02 15.36
CA LYS A 165 15.08 9.26 16.20
C LYS A 165 14.81 9.56 17.65
N VAL A 166 14.54 8.51 18.43
CA VAL A 166 14.32 8.60 19.88
C VAL A 166 15.64 8.30 20.58
N GLU A 167 16.13 9.26 21.35
CA GLU A 167 17.36 9.12 22.13
C GLU A 167 17.17 8.17 23.32
N ALA A 168 18.26 7.78 23.97
CA ALA A 168 18.22 6.83 25.09
C ALA A 168 17.41 7.33 26.29
N ASN A 169 17.28 8.65 26.46
CA ASN A 169 16.49 9.29 27.50
C ASN A 169 15.01 9.52 27.10
N GLY A 170 14.59 9.09 25.91
CA GLY A 170 13.23 9.31 25.39
C GLY A 170 13.04 10.66 24.69
N ASP A 171 14.10 11.45 24.48
CA ASP A 171 14.00 12.72 23.76
C ASP A 171 14.08 12.53 22.24
N ILE A 172 13.38 13.39 21.49
CA ILE A 172 13.53 13.51 20.04
C ILE A 172 14.09 14.88 19.73
N LYS A 173 15.33 14.90 19.20
CA LYS A 173 16.03 16.11 18.75
C LYS A 173 16.18 16.20 17.25
N SER A 174 15.99 15.09 16.53
CA SER A 174 16.16 15.06 15.09
C SER A 174 15.19 14.13 14.38
N PHE A 175 14.96 14.44 13.11
CA PHE A 175 14.22 13.58 12.19
C PHE A 175 14.85 13.58 10.81
N GLU A 176 14.54 12.55 10.04
CA GLU A 176 14.87 12.43 8.63
C GLU A 176 13.58 12.34 7.82
N GLN A 177 13.45 13.16 6.79
CA GLN A 177 12.32 13.14 5.87
C GLN A 177 12.79 12.81 4.45
N THR A 178 12.07 11.91 3.83
CA THR A 178 12.04 11.72 2.38
C THR A 178 10.60 11.91 1.91
N ALA A 179 10.44 12.45 0.71
CA ALA A 179 9.13 12.68 0.13
C ALA A 179 9.17 12.32 -1.35
N VAL A 180 8.05 11.85 -1.87
CA VAL A 180 7.81 11.76 -3.31
C VAL A 180 6.89 12.90 -3.77
N THR A 181 7.17 13.41 -4.96
CA THR A 181 6.48 14.54 -5.63
C THR A 181 6.20 14.18 -7.09
N ASN A 182 5.76 15.16 -7.90
CA ASN A 182 5.46 14.99 -9.34
C ASN A 182 4.48 13.83 -9.61
N ILE A 183 3.43 13.72 -8.80
CA ILE A 183 2.47 12.63 -8.82
C ILE A 183 1.67 12.67 -10.13
N ARG A 184 1.86 11.65 -10.97
CA ARG A 184 1.10 11.44 -12.22
C ARG A 184 0.30 10.16 -12.09
N LYS A 185 -1.03 10.29 -12.08
CA LYS A 185 -1.95 9.17 -11.99
C LYS A 185 -2.31 8.65 -13.37
N ASP A 186 -2.31 7.34 -13.51
CA ASP A 186 -2.93 6.67 -14.64
C ASP A 186 -4.44 6.54 -14.43
N LYS A 187 -5.13 5.90 -15.37
CA LYS A 187 -6.53 5.51 -15.25
C LYS A 187 -6.75 4.64 -14.01
N ASN A 188 -7.96 4.73 -13.47
CA ASN A 188 -8.37 3.85 -12.40
C ASN A 188 -8.49 2.39 -12.89
N GLU A 189 -8.12 1.46 -12.01
CA GLU A 189 -8.21 0.04 -12.27
C GLU A 189 -9.33 -0.60 -11.44
N THR A 190 -9.79 -1.77 -11.90
CA THR A 190 -10.72 -2.59 -11.12
C THR A 190 -9.94 -3.30 -10.03
N LEU A 191 -10.24 -2.97 -8.77
CA LEU A 191 -9.51 -3.54 -7.64
C LEU A 191 -10.14 -4.83 -7.15
N VAL A 192 -9.30 -5.79 -6.79
CA VAL A 192 -9.70 -6.96 -6.00
C VAL A 192 -10.15 -6.53 -4.61
N THR A 193 -11.08 -7.28 -4.05
CA THR A 193 -11.63 -7.01 -2.72
C THR A 193 -10.64 -7.37 -1.60
N GLN A 194 -10.82 -6.78 -0.43
CA GLN A 194 -10.10 -7.16 0.80
C GLN A 194 -10.16 -8.68 1.05
N SER A 195 -11.33 -9.29 0.88
CA SER A 195 -11.54 -10.73 1.08
C SER A 195 -10.69 -11.55 0.12
N GLN A 196 -10.60 -11.16 -1.16
CA GLN A 196 -9.75 -11.87 -2.12
C GLN A 196 -8.26 -11.81 -1.75
N ALA A 197 -7.76 -10.66 -1.31
CA ALA A 197 -6.37 -10.51 -0.86
C ALA A 197 -6.06 -11.37 0.37
N ILE A 198 -6.98 -11.42 1.35
CA ILE A 198 -6.85 -12.26 2.54
C ILE A 198 -6.91 -13.76 2.16
N ASN A 199 -7.86 -14.15 1.30
CA ASN A 199 -7.99 -15.53 0.83
C ASN A 199 -6.73 -16.00 0.11
N ARG A 200 -6.12 -15.13 -0.70
CA ARG A 200 -4.85 -15.41 -1.37
C ARG A 200 -3.74 -15.76 -0.38
N LEU A 201 -3.60 -14.98 0.69
CA LEU A 201 -2.58 -15.23 1.72
C LEU A 201 -2.89 -16.48 2.53
N TYR A 202 -4.16 -16.75 2.83
CA TYR A 202 -4.56 -17.99 3.52
C TYR A 202 -4.26 -19.23 2.66
N HIS A 203 -4.59 -19.18 1.37
CA HIS A 203 -4.32 -20.27 0.43
C HIS A 203 -2.81 -20.58 0.27
N GLU A 204 -1.95 -19.58 0.48
CA GLU A 204 -0.49 -19.73 0.45
C GLU A 204 0.11 -20.10 1.82
N ASP A 205 -0.72 -20.50 2.79
CA ASP A 205 -0.33 -20.86 4.17
C ASP A 205 0.42 -19.74 4.93
N LEU A 206 0.20 -18.48 4.55
CA LEU A 206 0.89 -17.32 5.15
C LEU A 206 0.17 -16.75 6.37
N ILE A 207 -1.08 -17.13 6.61
CA ILE A 207 -1.87 -16.71 7.77
C ILE A 207 -1.89 -17.84 8.80
N PRO A 208 -1.19 -17.71 9.94
CA PRO A 208 -1.22 -18.70 11.00
C PRO A 208 -2.61 -18.80 11.64
N LYS A 209 -2.92 -19.98 12.19
CA LYS A 209 -4.13 -20.21 13.00
C LYS A 209 -4.18 -19.28 14.21
N GLU A 210 -5.39 -19.05 14.72
CA GLU A 210 -5.68 -18.20 15.88
C GLU A 210 -5.16 -16.74 15.76
N SER A 211 -5.00 -16.24 14.52
CA SER A 211 -4.50 -14.88 14.25
C SER A 211 -5.64 -13.87 14.05
N ARG A 212 -5.33 -12.60 14.25
CA ARG A 212 -6.18 -11.47 13.82
C ARG A 212 -5.60 -10.88 12.55
N VAL A 213 -6.45 -10.59 11.58
CA VAL A 213 -6.05 -10.13 10.25
C VAL A 213 -6.78 -8.85 9.93
N LYS A 214 -6.02 -7.81 9.57
CA LYS A 214 -6.55 -6.53 9.11
C LYS A 214 -5.96 -6.20 7.75
N ALA A 215 -6.78 -5.77 6.81
CA ALA A 215 -6.27 -5.31 5.51
C ALA A 215 -6.56 -3.83 5.32
N THR A 216 -5.57 -3.10 4.81
CA THR A 216 -5.66 -1.67 4.54
C THR A 216 -5.22 -1.39 3.10
N LEU A 217 -6.07 -0.75 2.30
CA LEU A 217 -5.73 -0.33 0.94
C LEU A 217 -4.81 0.90 0.98
N GLY A 218 -3.75 0.86 0.18
CA GLY A 218 -2.79 1.93 0.00
C GLY A 218 -1.98 1.76 -1.28
N TYR A 219 -0.84 2.44 -1.36
CA TYR A 219 0.13 2.28 -2.43
C TYR A 219 1.38 1.55 -1.95
N TYR A 220 1.93 0.68 -2.77
CA TYR A 220 3.24 0.06 -2.54
C TYR A 220 4.13 0.25 -3.77
N THR A 221 5.44 0.31 -3.56
CA THR A 221 6.40 0.50 -4.65
C THR A 221 6.53 -0.78 -5.47
N TYR A 222 6.06 -0.75 -6.72
CA TYR A 222 6.19 -1.87 -7.65
C TYR A 222 7.52 -1.83 -8.40
N ILE A 223 7.88 -0.65 -8.92
CA ILE A 223 9.14 -0.42 -9.62
C ILE A 223 9.80 0.79 -8.98
N SER A 224 11.07 0.66 -8.62
CA SER A 224 11.89 1.76 -8.13
C SER A 224 13.13 1.90 -9.00
N GLN A 225 13.19 2.98 -9.77
CA GLN A 225 14.41 3.45 -10.43
C GLN A 225 14.92 4.68 -9.67
N THR A 226 16.21 5.00 -9.81
CA THR A 226 16.96 5.97 -8.97
C THR A 226 16.14 7.18 -8.46
N GLU A 227 15.41 7.86 -9.35
CA GLU A 227 14.55 9.00 -8.98
C GLU A 227 13.06 8.75 -9.19
N ASN A 228 12.67 7.80 -10.04
CA ASN A 228 11.28 7.57 -10.44
C ASN A 228 10.76 6.26 -9.87
N GLN A 229 9.55 6.30 -9.32
CA GLN A 229 8.88 5.14 -8.78
C GLN A 229 7.50 4.97 -9.40
N VAL A 230 7.15 3.71 -9.67
CA VAL A 230 5.79 3.31 -9.99
C VAL A 230 5.21 2.69 -8.74
N LEU A 231 4.14 3.30 -8.22
CA LEU A 231 3.39 2.77 -7.09
C LEU A 231 2.06 2.19 -7.58
N ILE A 232 1.69 1.04 -7.04
CA ILE A 232 0.46 0.33 -7.41
C ILE A 232 -0.50 0.23 -6.22
N PRO A 233 -1.81 0.24 -6.47
CA PRO A 233 -2.81 -0.07 -5.45
C PRO A 233 -2.49 -1.42 -4.81
N THR A 234 -2.42 -1.46 -3.47
CA THR A 234 -1.97 -2.63 -2.72
C THR A 234 -2.74 -2.76 -1.42
N TRP A 235 -3.15 -3.99 -1.10
CA TRP A 235 -3.65 -4.37 0.21
C TRP A 235 -2.46 -4.68 1.14
N CYS A 236 -2.25 -3.84 2.14
CA CYS A 236 -1.38 -4.15 3.27
C CYS A 236 -2.18 -5.01 4.25
N VAL A 237 -1.84 -6.29 4.35
CA VAL A 237 -2.47 -7.25 5.26
C VAL A 237 -1.58 -7.43 6.49
N GLU A 238 -2.03 -6.90 7.61
CA GLU A 238 -1.40 -7.02 8.92
C GLU A 238 -1.97 -8.23 9.65
N ILE A 239 -1.09 -9.18 9.99
CA ILE A 239 -1.42 -10.42 10.68
C ILE A 239 -0.82 -10.35 12.08
N ILE A 240 -1.68 -10.33 13.07
CA ILE A 240 -1.33 -10.34 14.48
C ILE A 240 -1.52 -11.75 14.99
N SER A 241 -0.41 -12.45 15.23
CA SER A 241 -0.42 -13.80 15.79
C SER A 241 -0.84 -13.79 17.26
N LYS A 242 -1.11 -14.97 17.82
CA LYS A 242 -1.43 -15.16 19.25
C LYS A 242 -0.38 -14.61 20.22
N ASN A 243 0.89 -14.55 19.79
CA ASN A 243 2.00 -14.03 20.58
C ASN A 243 2.27 -12.54 20.34
N ASP A 244 1.30 -11.81 19.78
CA ASP A 244 1.39 -10.38 19.41
C ASP A 244 2.51 -10.05 18.40
N VAL A 245 3.07 -11.06 17.74
CA VAL A 245 3.97 -10.85 16.60
C VAL A 245 3.15 -10.38 15.41
N VAL A 246 3.48 -9.19 14.92
CA VAL A 246 2.85 -8.56 13.75
C VAL A 246 3.68 -8.87 12.50
N LYS A 247 3.05 -9.46 11.48
CA LYS A 247 3.62 -9.63 10.14
C LYS A 247 2.80 -8.84 9.13
N LYS A 248 3.46 -8.26 8.13
CA LYS A 248 2.80 -7.51 7.05
C LYS A 248 3.05 -8.19 5.72
N TYR A 249 2.00 -8.41 4.95
CA TYR A 249 2.08 -8.82 3.55
C TYR A 249 1.47 -7.74 2.67
N TYR A 250 2.10 -7.53 1.52
CA TYR A 250 1.63 -6.59 0.51
C TYR A 250 1.09 -7.38 -0.67
N VAL A 251 -0.22 -7.28 -0.91
CA VAL A 251 -0.90 -7.98 -2.01
C VAL A 251 -1.35 -6.95 -3.03
N ASP A 252 -0.89 -7.09 -4.27
CA ASP A 252 -1.32 -6.28 -5.40
C ASP A 252 -2.86 -6.27 -5.48
N ALA A 253 -3.44 -5.08 -5.46
CA ALA A 253 -4.89 -4.92 -5.50
C ALA A 253 -5.47 -5.03 -6.92
N ILE A 254 -4.66 -5.26 -7.95
CA ILE A 254 -5.09 -5.44 -9.35
C ILE A 254 -4.85 -6.89 -9.77
N GLU A 255 -3.61 -7.39 -9.65
CA GLU A 255 -3.24 -8.74 -10.14
C GLU A 255 -3.24 -9.82 -9.05
N LEU A 256 -3.45 -9.48 -7.78
CA LEU A 256 -3.46 -10.42 -6.64
C LEU A 256 -2.12 -11.12 -6.35
N ASN A 257 -1.01 -10.56 -6.86
CA ASN A 257 0.36 -11.00 -6.58
C ASN A 257 0.81 -10.59 -5.17
N ILE A 258 1.60 -11.43 -4.50
CA ILE A 258 2.19 -11.10 -3.19
C ILE A 258 3.55 -10.46 -3.43
N LEU A 259 3.69 -9.18 -3.08
CA LEU A 259 4.81 -8.33 -3.49
C LEU A 259 6.07 -8.48 -2.63
N ASN A 260 5.91 -8.92 -1.37
CA ASN A 260 7.01 -9.03 -0.41
C ASN A 260 7.30 -10.46 0.05
N LYS A 261 6.85 -11.46 -0.71
CA LYS A 261 7.25 -12.86 -0.50
C LYS A 261 8.70 -12.99 -0.99
N GLY A 262 9.65 -13.21 -0.07
CA GLY A 262 10.99 -13.64 -0.46
C GLY A 262 10.91 -15.00 -1.15
N ASN A 263 11.73 -15.22 -2.18
CA ASN A 263 11.96 -16.56 -2.72
C ASN A 263 12.65 -17.46 -1.69
#